data_AF-A0A0A1Q0T5-F1
#
_entry.id   AF-A0A0A1Q0T5-F1
#
_cell.length_a   1.000
_cell.length_b   1.000
_cell.length_c   1.000
_cell.angle_alpha   90.00
_cell.angle_beta   90.00
_cell.angle_gamma   90.00
#
_symmetry.space_group_name_H-M   'P 1'
#
loop_
_entity.id
_entity.type
_entity.pdbx_description
1 polymer ?
#
loop_
_entity_poly.entity_id
_entity_poly.type
_entity_poly.pdbx_seq_one_letter_code
_entity_poly.pdbx_strand_id
1 'polypeptide(L)'
;MAISKRSVAFGAALFACMPIAYSEAADVRSTGLASWYQLPGRTACGQRHNPDAMTAAHRNLPCGTRLRVTNLSNGRSAVVTVVDRGPFVRGRIVDVSRGVARQIGLIQRGVGRVQIARM
;
A
#
# COMPACT_ATOMS: atom_id res chain seq x y z
N MET A 1 -38.53 -45.37 54.03
CA MET A 1 -37.58 -45.73 52.96
C MET A 1 -37.19 -44.43 52.24
N ALA A 2 -36.12 -43.76 52.68
CA ALA A 2 -35.71 -42.46 52.17
C ALA A 2 -34.69 -42.65 51.03
N ILE A 3 -34.98 -42.12 49.84
CA ILE A 3 -34.06 -42.17 48.69
C ILE A 3 -33.40 -40.80 48.51
N SER A 4 -32.08 -40.85 48.53
CA SER A 4 -31.07 -39.81 48.47
C SER A 4 -31.24 -38.81 47.30
N LYS A 5 -31.17 -37.51 47.61
CA LYS A 5 -30.99 -36.42 46.64
C LYS A 5 -29.51 -36.39 46.22
N ARG A 6 -29.22 -36.64 44.93
CA ARG A 6 -27.88 -36.46 44.37
C ARG A 6 -27.73 -35.04 43.83
N SER A 7 -26.91 -34.23 44.50
CA SER A 7 -26.51 -32.91 44.04
C SER A 7 -25.57 -33.06 42.83
N VAL A 8 -25.93 -32.45 41.70
CA VAL A 8 -25.03 -32.31 40.54
C VAL A 8 -24.39 -30.93 40.64
N ALA A 9 -23.08 -30.89 40.89
CA ALA A 9 -22.31 -29.66 40.82
C ALA A 9 -21.89 -29.39 39.37
N PHE A 10 -22.34 -28.28 38.78
CA PHE A 10 -21.85 -27.79 37.49
C PHE A 10 -20.56 -26.98 37.74
N GLY A 11 -19.42 -27.49 37.28
CA GLY A 11 -18.14 -26.78 37.31
C GLY A 11 -18.15 -25.62 36.30
N ALA A 12 -17.94 -24.40 36.78
CA ALA A 12 -17.75 -23.22 35.94
C ALA A 12 -16.35 -23.26 35.31
N ALA A 13 -16.29 -23.53 34.00
CA ALA A 13 -15.06 -23.39 33.23
C ALA A 13 -14.75 -21.90 33.02
N LEU A 14 -13.81 -21.36 33.79
CA LEU A 14 -13.23 -20.03 33.57
C LEU A 14 -12.40 -20.05 32.27
N PHE A 15 -13.04 -19.73 31.14
CA PHE A 15 -12.32 -19.38 29.92
C PHE A 15 -11.63 -18.03 30.16
N ALA A 16 -10.37 -18.05 30.57
CA ALA A 16 -9.52 -16.87 30.61
C ALA A 16 -9.43 -16.32 29.19
N CYS A 17 -10.17 -15.23 28.93
CA CYS A 17 -10.09 -14.48 27.68
C CYS A 17 -8.73 -13.79 27.64
N MET A 18 -7.74 -14.48 27.07
CA MET A 18 -6.42 -13.91 26.84
C MET A 18 -6.54 -12.89 25.72
N PRO A 19 -6.19 -11.60 25.93
CA PRO A 19 -6.28 -10.62 24.86
C PRO A 19 -5.24 -10.97 23.79
N ILE A 20 -5.73 -11.35 22.61
CA ILE A 20 -4.88 -11.43 21.41
C ILE A 20 -4.46 -10.01 21.08
N ALA A 21 -3.22 -9.64 21.41
CA ALA A 21 -2.64 -8.40 20.96
C ALA A 21 -2.46 -8.48 19.43
N TYR A 22 -3.33 -7.80 18.69
CA TYR A 22 -3.13 -7.59 17.26
C TYR A 22 -1.96 -6.63 17.07
N SER A 23 -0.85 -7.12 16.51
CA SER A 23 0.21 -6.24 16.03
C SER A 23 -0.33 -5.51 14.80
N GLU A 24 -0.54 -4.19 14.92
CA GLU A 24 -0.79 -3.34 13.76
C GLU A 24 0.44 -3.46 12.84
N ALA A 25 0.24 -3.92 11.61
CA ALA A 25 1.35 -4.01 10.65
C ALA A 25 1.88 -2.59 10.45
N ALA A 26 3.11 -2.32 10.91
CA ALA A 26 3.72 -1.01 10.80
C ALA A 26 3.61 -0.50 9.36
N ASP A 27 3.02 0.69 9.17
CA ASP A 27 2.88 1.33 7.87
C ASP A 27 4.27 1.49 7.23
N VAL A 28 4.59 0.64 6.25
CA VAL A 28 5.89 0.64 5.58
C VAL A 28 5.96 1.88 4.70
N ARG A 29 6.58 2.92 5.25
CA ARG A 29 6.84 4.19 4.57
C ARG A 29 8.24 4.21 3.99
N SER A 30 8.36 4.78 2.80
CA SER A 30 9.66 4.99 2.15
C SER A 30 9.69 6.37 1.49
N THR A 31 10.84 7.02 1.54
CA THR A 31 11.05 8.36 0.96
C THR A 31 12.16 8.32 -0.07
N GLY A 32 11.94 9.00 -1.18
CA GLY A 32 12.89 9.02 -2.29
C GLY A 32 12.41 9.90 -3.43
N LEU A 33 13.04 9.77 -4.59
CA LEU A 33 12.61 10.51 -5.77
C LEU A 33 11.49 9.76 -6.51
N ALA A 34 10.52 10.51 -7.02
CA ALA A 34 9.59 10.05 -8.03
C ALA A 34 9.84 10.74 -9.36
N SER A 35 9.57 10.04 -10.45
CA SER A 35 9.38 10.66 -11.76
C SER A 35 8.05 10.21 -12.37
N TRP A 36 7.78 10.56 -13.62
CA TRP A 36 6.58 10.11 -14.32
C TRP A 36 6.86 9.60 -15.73
N TYR A 37 5.96 8.76 -16.25
CA TYR A 37 6.10 8.12 -17.57
C TYR A 37 4.78 8.08 -18.35
N GLN A 38 4.89 7.89 -19.67
CA GLN A 38 3.78 7.76 -20.62
C GLN A 38 4.13 6.80 -21.78
N LEU A 39 4.78 5.67 -21.46
CA LEU A 39 5.28 4.76 -22.49
C LEU A 39 4.14 3.92 -23.09
N PRO A 40 4.05 3.79 -24.42
CA PRO A 40 3.05 2.91 -25.03
C PRO A 40 3.36 1.44 -24.76
N GLY A 41 2.35 0.58 -24.87
CA GLY A 41 2.52 -0.88 -24.81
C GLY A 41 1.87 -1.52 -23.59
N ARG A 42 2.38 -2.71 -23.23
CA ARG A 42 1.96 -3.47 -22.05
C ARG A 42 2.97 -3.27 -20.93
N THR A 43 2.46 -3.13 -19.71
CA THR A 43 3.29 -3.04 -18.51
C THR A 43 3.80 -4.43 -18.11
N ALA A 44 4.79 -4.48 -17.23
CA ALA A 44 5.33 -5.74 -16.70
C ALA A 44 4.31 -6.58 -15.91
N CYS A 45 3.22 -5.97 -15.43
CA CYS A 45 2.10 -6.69 -14.80
C CYS A 45 1.01 -7.11 -15.82
N GLY A 46 1.27 -7.01 -17.12
CA GLY A 46 0.46 -7.60 -18.20
C GLY A 46 -0.68 -6.73 -18.76
N GLN A 47 -1.02 -5.61 -18.11
CA GLN A 47 -2.07 -4.69 -18.57
C GLN A 47 -1.56 -3.68 -19.61
N ARG A 48 -2.46 -3.15 -20.46
CA ARG A 48 -2.11 -2.03 -21.36
C ARG A 48 -1.87 -0.77 -20.53
N HIS A 49 -0.80 -0.05 -20.82
CA HIS A 49 -0.52 1.21 -20.14
C HIS A 49 -1.55 2.27 -20.53
N ASN A 50 -2.11 2.95 -19.52
CA ASN A 50 -2.91 4.16 -19.68
C ASN A 50 -2.20 5.31 -18.95
N PRO A 51 -1.67 6.32 -19.67
CA PRO A 51 -0.92 7.43 -19.06
C PRO A 51 -1.74 8.25 -18.08
N ASP A 52 -3.06 8.31 -18.22
CA ASP A 52 -3.93 9.12 -17.35
C ASP A 52 -4.56 8.31 -16.21
N ALA A 53 -4.29 6.99 -16.12
CA ALA A 53 -4.78 6.14 -15.04
C ALA A 53 -4.00 6.34 -13.73
N MET A 54 -4.59 6.00 -12.59
CA MET A 54 -3.97 6.11 -11.26
C MET A 54 -3.02 4.96 -10.95
N THR A 55 -1.89 4.91 -11.65
CA THR A 55 -0.96 3.78 -11.61
C THR A 55 0.50 4.21 -11.44
N ALA A 56 1.35 3.26 -11.04
CA ALA A 56 2.78 3.48 -10.86
C ALA A 56 3.62 2.22 -11.17
N ALA A 57 4.91 2.44 -11.41
CA ALA A 57 5.95 1.43 -11.48
C ALA A 57 6.73 1.38 -10.16
N HIS A 58 6.98 0.17 -9.66
CA HIS A 58 7.85 -0.05 -8.49
C HIS A 58 8.72 -1.30 -8.65
N ARG A 59 9.95 -1.25 -8.14
CA ARG A 59 10.99 -2.27 -8.36
C ARG A 59 10.53 -3.66 -7.90
N ASN A 60 10.15 -3.74 -6.63
CA ASN A 60 9.97 -5.04 -5.96
C ASN A 60 8.56 -5.26 -5.39
N LEU A 61 7.67 -4.26 -5.41
CA LEU A 61 6.34 -4.44 -4.83
C LEU A 61 5.49 -5.33 -5.75
N PRO A 62 4.65 -6.23 -5.19
CA PRO A 62 3.74 -7.04 -6.00
C PRO A 62 2.86 -6.18 -6.90
N CYS A 63 2.57 -6.68 -8.11
CA CYS A 63 1.54 -6.10 -8.97
C CYS A 63 0.21 -6.04 -8.22
N GLY A 64 -0.54 -4.94 -8.37
CA GLY A 64 -1.78 -4.70 -7.64
C GLY A 64 -1.61 -4.04 -6.27
N THR A 65 -0.37 -3.90 -5.77
CA THR A 65 -0.13 -3.18 -4.50
C THR A 65 -0.63 -1.74 -4.61
N ARG A 66 -1.40 -1.29 -3.61
CA ARG A 66 -1.84 0.11 -3.52
C ARG A 66 -0.85 0.93 -2.70
N LEU A 67 -0.55 2.12 -3.19
CA LEU A 67 0.36 3.07 -2.54
C LEU A 67 -0.31 4.43 -2.44
N ARG A 68 -0.18 5.09 -1.29
CA ARG A 68 -0.34 6.54 -1.21
C ARG A 68 1.01 7.18 -1.56
N VAL A 69 1.03 8.02 -2.60
CA VAL A 69 2.20 8.79 -3.01
C VAL A 69 1.96 10.25 -2.64
N THR A 70 2.82 10.81 -1.78
CA THR A 70 2.74 12.20 -1.32
C THR A 70 3.94 12.97 -1.82
N ASN A 71 3.69 14.05 -2.57
CA ASN A 71 4.73 14.99 -2.96
C ASN A 71 5.09 15.88 -1.78
N LEU A 72 6.35 15.79 -1.33
CA LEU A 72 6.81 16.48 -0.13
C LEU A 72 7.00 17.98 -0.34
N SER A 73 7.06 18.47 -1.59
CA SER A 73 7.22 19.91 -1.84
C SER A 73 5.92 20.70 -1.69
N ASN A 74 4.75 20.05 -1.80
CA ASN A 74 3.44 20.72 -1.80
C ASN A 74 2.37 19.99 -0.97
N GLY A 75 2.69 18.85 -0.36
CA GLY A 75 1.77 18.06 0.46
C GLY A 75 0.68 17.33 -0.32
N ARG A 76 0.59 17.48 -1.65
CA ARG A 76 -0.44 16.83 -2.48
C ARG A 76 -0.15 15.33 -2.55
N SER A 77 -1.21 14.52 -2.45
CA SER A 77 -1.09 13.06 -2.52
C SER A 77 -2.12 12.44 -3.46
N ALA A 78 -1.82 11.23 -3.90
CA ALA A 78 -2.69 10.40 -4.70
C ALA A 78 -2.50 8.92 -4.33
N VAL A 79 -3.57 8.15 -4.44
CA VAL A 79 -3.49 6.69 -4.31
C VAL A 79 -3.31 6.08 -5.69
N VAL A 80 -2.35 5.18 -5.81
CA VAL A 80 -1.98 4.52 -7.07
C VAL A 80 -1.90 3.02 -6.90
N THR A 81 -2.08 2.30 -8.00
CA THR A 81 -1.85 0.86 -8.06
C THR A 81 -0.51 0.57 -8.77
N VAL A 82 0.30 -0.32 -8.21
CA VAL A 82 1.52 -0.81 -8.85
C VAL A 82 1.15 -1.71 -10.01
N VAL A 83 1.50 -1.30 -11.23
CA VAL A 83 1.17 -2.02 -12.47
C VAL A 83 2.39 -2.31 -13.32
N ASP A 84 3.58 -1.84 -12.93
CA ASP A 84 4.79 -1.96 -13.74
C ASP A 84 6.08 -2.05 -12.89
N ARG A 85 7.21 -2.29 -13.55
CA ARG A 85 8.55 -2.43 -12.96
C ARG A 85 9.44 -1.22 -13.26
N GLY A 86 10.47 -1.07 -12.43
CA GLY A 86 11.27 0.16 -12.33
C GLY A 86 10.84 0.99 -11.12
N PRO A 87 11.36 2.21 -10.91
CA PRO A 87 12.43 2.86 -11.66
C PRO A 87 13.75 2.11 -11.58
N PHE A 88 14.53 2.10 -12.66
CA PHE A 88 15.90 1.55 -12.66
C PHE A 88 16.99 2.62 -12.42
N VAL A 89 16.60 3.89 -12.39
CA VAL A 89 17.48 5.01 -12.04
C VAL A 89 17.72 5.04 -10.54
N ARG A 90 18.99 5.13 -10.12
CA ARG A 90 19.40 5.18 -8.70
C ARG A 90 18.73 6.37 -7.99
N GLY A 91 18.27 6.16 -6.76
CA GLY A 91 17.60 7.19 -5.94
C GLY A 91 16.12 7.44 -6.25
N ARG A 92 15.60 6.97 -7.41
CA ARG A 92 14.15 6.94 -7.65
C ARG A 92 13.54 5.68 -7.03
N ILE A 93 12.42 5.87 -6.34
CA ILE A 93 11.69 4.79 -5.65
C ILE A 93 10.36 4.45 -6.34
N VAL A 94 9.80 5.36 -7.13
CA VAL A 94 8.54 5.15 -7.84
C VAL A 94 8.52 5.98 -9.13
N ASP A 95 7.99 5.42 -10.22
CA ASP A 95 7.65 6.20 -11.42
C ASP A 95 6.13 6.17 -11.58
N VAL A 96 5.48 7.34 -11.52
CA VAL A 96 4.01 7.43 -11.56
C VAL A 96 3.51 7.69 -12.98
N SER A 97 2.24 7.40 -13.26
CA SER A 97 1.65 7.80 -14.54
C SER A 97 1.58 9.34 -14.68
N ARG A 98 1.40 9.82 -15.91
CA ARG A 98 1.13 11.24 -16.19
C ARG A 98 -0.08 11.77 -15.42
N GLY A 99 -1.16 11.00 -15.31
CA GLY A 99 -2.37 11.38 -14.56
C GLY A 99 -2.07 11.66 -13.09
N VAL A 100 -1.30 10.77 -12.45
CA VAL A 100 -0.87 10.94 -11.05
C VAL A 100 0.04 12.14 -10.91
N ALA A 101 1.02 12.30 -11.81
CA ALA A 101 1.93 13.44 -11.79
C ALA A 101 1.20 14.77 -11.88
N ARG A 102 0.11 14.84 -12.67
CA ARG A 102 -0.77 16.01 -12.72
C ARG A 102 -1.44 16.27 -11.38
N GLN A 103 -1.96 15.22 -10.73
CA GLN A 103 -2.65 15.32 -9.45
C GLN A 103 -1.73 15.73 -8.29
N ILE A 104 -0.47 15.28 -8.27
CA ILE A 104 0.49 15.60 -7.19
C ILE A 104 1.43 16.76 -7.53
N GLY A 105 1.27 17.39 -8.70
CA GLY A 105 2.02 18.57 -9.12
C GLY A 105 3.48 18.30 -9.50
N LEU A 106 3.75 17.18 -10.20
CA LEU A 106 5.08 16.81 -10.69
C LEU A 106 5.29 17.03 -12.21
N ILE A 107 4.24 17.36 -12.98
CA ILE A 107 4.34 17.48 -14.45
C ILE A 107 5.47 18.39 -14.89
N GLN A 108 5.47 19.66 -14.45
CA GLN A 108 6.46 20.64 -14.88
C GLN A 108 7.87 20.36 -14.34
N ARG A 109 7.98 19.79 -13.14
CA ARG A 109 9.27 19.49 -12.51
C ARG A 109 9.93 18.22 -13.06
N GLY A 110 9.13 17.29 -13.60
CA GLY A 110 9.57 15.98 -14.07
C GLY A 110 9.90 15.00 -12.93
N VAL A 111 10.66 15.45 -11.95
CA VAL A 111 11.12 14.67 -10.78
C VAL A 111 10.83 15.44 -9.50
N GLY A 112 10.54 14.73 -8.42
CA GLY A 112 10.40 15.36 -7.10
C GLY A 112 10.51 14.37 -5.95
N ARG A 113 10.77 14.90 -4.75
CA ARG A 113 10.87 14.08 -3.54
C ARG A 113 9.48 13.70 -3.06
N VAL A 114 9.25 12.41 -2.87
CA VAL A 114 7.97 11.86 -2.42
C VAL A 114 8.16 10.95 -1.21
N GLN A 115 7.08 10.77 -0.47
CA GLN A 115 6.91 9.64 0.43
C GLN A 115 5.87 8.70 -0.16
N ILE A 116 6.13 7.39 -0.08
CA ILE A 116 5.17 6.34 -0.39
C ILE A 116 4.80 5.60 0.88
N ALA A 117 3.53 5.23 1.02
CA ALA A 117 3.00 4.41 2.11
C ALA A 117 2.14 3.29 1.51
N ARG A 118 2.30 2.07 2.00
CA ARG A 118 1.51 0.92 1.54
C ARG A 118 0.12 0.97 2.17
N MET A 119 -0.92 0.70 1.37
CA MET A 119 -2.31 0.64 1.82
C MET A 119 -2.84 -0.79 1.87
#